data_AF-A0A0L8BIC9-F1
#
_entry.id   AF-A0A0L8BIC9-F1
#
_cell.length_a   1.000
_cell.length_b   1.000
_cell.length_c   1.000
_cell.angle_alpha   90.00
_cell.angle_beta   90.00
_cell.angle_gamma   90.00
#
_symmetry.space_group_name_H-M   'P 1'
#
loop_
_entity.id
_entity.type
_entity.pdbx_description
1 polymer ?
#
loop_
_entity_poly.entity_id
_entity_poly.type
_entity_poly.pdbx_seq_one_letter_code
_entity_poly.pdbx_strand_id
1 'polypeptide(L)' 'MSDTAGKASIWSNFRVEEAVTAAIDLYGPQAATAAAYCALDAWTEARSDDYKFWFGVFSALRDRKST' A
#
# COMPACT_ATOMS: atom_id res chain seq x y z
N MET A 1 3.14 -18.13 -18.70
CA MET A 1 3.88 -16.89 -18.39
C MET A 1 3.00 -15.78 -18.94
N SER A 2 2.14 -15.20 -18.11
CA SER A 2 1.10 -14.27 -18.60
C SER A 2 1.64 -12.84 -18.61
N ASP A 3 1.40 -12.17 -19.73
CA ASP A 3 1.93 -10.87 -20.12
C ASP A 3 1.56 -9.75 -19.13
N THR A 4 2.56 -9.14 -18.49
CA THR A 4 2.40 -7.96 -17.61
C THR A 4 2.79 -6.64 -18.32
N ALA A 5 2.82 -6.63 -19.64
CA ALA A 5 3.12 -5.44 -20.44
C ALA A 5 1.82 -4.70 -20.80
N GLY A 6 1.26 -3.93 -19.86
CA GLY A 6 0.11 -3.07 -20.16
C GLY A 6 -0.65 -2.48 -18.98
N LYS A 7 -0.36 -2.87 -17.74
CA LYS A 7 -0.98 -2.25 -16.57
C LYS A 7 -0.21 -0.98 -16.24
N ALA A 8 -0.67 0.17 -16.75
CA ALA A 8 -0.40 1.43 -16.05
C ALA A 8 -0.69 1.15 -14.58
N SER A 9 0.32 1.27 -13.72
CA SER A 9 0.19 0.80 -12.36
C SER A 9 -1.04 1.46 -11.76
N ILE A 10 -2.00 0.69 -11.25
CA ILE A 10 -3.26 1.23 -10.71
C ILE A 10 -2.96 2.37 -9.70
N TRP A 11 -1.81 2.24 -9.05
CA TRP A 11 -1.27 3.14 -8.05
C TRP A 11 -0.60 4.40 -8.59
N SER A 12 -0.30 4.48 -9.89
CA SER A 12 0.25 5.70 -10.52
C SER A 12 -0.68 6.91 -10.37
N ASN A 13 -1.98 6.67 -10.23
CA ASN A 13 -2.99 7.72 -10.02
C ASN A 13 -3.38 7.91 -8.54
N PHE A 14 -2.99 7.00 -7.65
CA PHE A 14 -3.36 7.08 -6.23
C PHE A 14 -2.24 7.74 -5.42
N ARG A 15 -2.61 8.76 -4.65
CA ARG A 15 -1.69 9.38 -3.70
C ARG A 15 -1.60 8.53 -2.44
N VAL A 16 -0.38 8.29 -1.98
CA VAL A 16 -0.11 7.57 -0.71
C VAL A 16 -0.89 8.18 0.45
N GLU A 17 -0.98 9.51 0.50
CA GLU A 17 -1.73 10.27 1.50
C GLU A 17 -3.23 9.93 1.55
N GLU A 18 -3.89 9.82 0.40
CA GLU A 18 -5.32 9.47 0.32
C GLU A 18 -5.55 8.03 0.80
N ALA A 19 -4.65 7.12 0.44
CA ALA A 19 -4.72 5.73 0.90
C ALA A 19 -4.40 5.59 2.39
N VAL A 20 -3.56 6.45 2.95
CA VAL A 20 -3.35 6.53 4.41
C VAL A 20 -4.65 6.94 5.11
N THR A 21 -5.30 8.02 4.66
CA THR A 21 -6.57 8.46 5.23
C THR A 21 -7.63 7.37 5.13
N ALA A 22 -7.80 6.76 3.95
CA ALA A 22 -8.74 5.68 3.75
C ALA A 22 -8.44 4.45 4.64
N ALA A 23 -7.16 4.10 4.82
CA ALA A 23 -6.77 3.00 5.70
C ALA A 23 -7.07 3.30 7.17
N ILE A 24 -6.88 4.55 7.62
CA ILE A 24 -7.26 4.99 8.97
C ILE A 24 -8.77 4.93 9.13
N ASP A 25 -9.54 5.44 8.17
CA ASP A 25 -11.01 5.45 8.25
C ASP A 25 -11.59 4.03 8.28
N LEU A 26 -10.99 3.10 7.53
CA LEU A 26 -11.46 1.72 7.41
C LEU A 26 -10.99 0.80 8.55
N TYR A 27 -9.73 0.93 8.97
CA TYR A 27 -9.09 -0.02 9.89
C TYR A 27 -8.69 0.60 11.24
N GLY A 28 -8.79 1.93 11.37
CA GLY A 28 -8.49 2.65 12.60
C GLY A 28 -7.09 2.32 13.14
N PRO A 29 -6.96 1.88 14.41
CA PRO A 29 -5.67 1.54 15.01
C PRO A 29 -4.86 0.46 14.26
N GLN A 30 -5.53 -0.35 13.42
CA GLN A 30 -4.91 -1.46 12.69
C GLN A 30 -4.48 -1.07 11.27
N ALA A 31 -4.65 0.18 10.85
CA ALA A 31 -4.32 0.65 9.50
C ALA A 31 -2.89 0.29 9.06
N ALA A 32 -1.91 0.48 9.95
CA ALA A 32 -0.52 0.14 9.65
C ALA A 32 -0.34 -1.37 9.42
N THR A 33 -0.97 -2.21 10.25
CA THR A 33 -0.93 -3.67 10.10
C THR A 33 -1.57 -4.12 8.80
N ALA A 34 -2.72 -3.53 8.44
CA ALA A 34 -3.39 -3.82 7.17
C ALA A 34 -2.52 -3.45 5.96
N ALA A 35 -1.91 -2.26 5.96
CA ALA A 35 -1.00 -1.84 4.90
C ALA A 35 0.24 -2.73 4.79
N ALA A 36 0.81 -3.15 5.92
CA ALA A 36 1.94 -4.09 5.94
C ALA A 36 1.56 -5.46 5.38
N TYR A 37 0.37 -5.96 5.70
CA TYR A 37 -0.15 -7.22 5.14
C TYR A 37 -0.34 -7.13 3.63
N CYS A 38 -0.94 -6.04 3.13
CA CYS A 38 -1.11 -5.81 1.69
C CYS A 38 0.24 -5.74 0.94
N ALA A 39 1.24 -5.10 1.54
CA ALA A 39 2.59 -5.06 0.99
C ALA A 39 3.20 -6.47 0.93
N LEU A 40 3.10 -7.24 2.01
CA LEU A 40 3.63 -8.62 2.06
C LEU A 40 2.95 -9.52 1.03
N ASP A 41 1.63 -9.47 0.93
CA ASP A 41 0.84 -10.23 -0.06
C ASP A 41 1.28 -9.90 -1.50
N ALA A 42 1.37 -8.59 -1.81
CA ALA A 42 1.85 -8.14 -3.12
C ALA A 42 3.28 -8.60 -3.43
N TRP A 43 4.16 -8.66 -2.43
CA TRP A 43 5.51 -9.19 -2.59
C TRP A 43 5.49 -10.69 -2.92
N THR A 44 4.66 -11.49 -2.23
CA THR A 44 4.55 -12.93 -2.51
C THR A 44 4.03 -13.23 -3.91
N GLU A 45 3.21 -12.34 -4.47
CA GLU A 45 2.69 -12.44 -5.84
C GLU A 45 3.57 -11.75 -6.89
N ALA A 46 4.77 -11.27 -6.52
CA ALA A 46 5.67 -10.52 -7.39
C ALA A 46 5.04 -9.25 -8.03
N ARG A 47 3.97 -8.71 -7.43
CA ARG A 47 3.32 -7.44 -7.81
C ARG A 47 4.13 -6.26 -7.27
N SER A 48 5.25 -5.95 -7.93
CA SER A 48 6.27 -5.03 -7.43
C SER A 48 5.76 -3.59 -7.19
N ASP A 49 4.82 -3.11 -8.01
CA ASP A 49 4.28 -1.76 -7.83
C ASP A 49 3.27 -1.67 -6.69
N ASP A 50 2.40 -2.67 -6.56
CA ASP A 50 1.48 -2.83 -5.43
C ASP A 50 2.27 -2.88 -4.12
N TYR A 51 3.36 -3.67 -4.09
CA TYR A 51 4.26 -3.72 -2.95
C TYR A 51 4.80 -2.33 -2.59
N LYS A 52 5.37 -1.60 -3.55
CA LYS A 52 5.95 -0.26 -3.32
C LYS A 52 4.90 0.71 -2.79
N PHE A 53 3.69 0.68 -3.34
CA PHE A 53 2.60 1.53 -2.92
C PHE A 53 2.20 1.26 -1.47
N TRP A 54 1.86 0.01 -1.14
CA TRP A 54 1.44 -0.38 0.21
C TRP A 54 2.54 -0.21 1.24
N PHE A 55 3.80 -0.42 0.86
CA PHE A 55 4.95 -0.14 1.71
C PHE A 55 5.09 1.37 2.00
N GLY A 56 4.82 2.22 1.00
CA GLY A 56 4.75 3.66 1.18
C GLY A 56 3.65 4.08 2.16
N VAL A 57 2.44 3.52 2.01
CA VAL A 57 1.32 3.75 2.94
C VAL A 57 1.67 3.30 4.36
N PHE A 58 2.26 2.11 4.51
CA PHE A 58 2.71 1.60 5.81
C PHE A 58 3.74 2.51 6.48
N SER A 59 4.75 2.96 5.72
CA SER A 59 5.79 3.86 6.24
C SER A 59 5.18 5.18 6.72
N ALA A 60 4.29 5.75 5.92
CA ALA A 60 3.60 6.99 6.23
C ALA A 60 2.66 6.86 7.46
N LEU A 61 2.01 5.71 7.65
CA LEU A 61 1.20 5.41 8.84
C LEU A 61 2.06 5.27 10.11
N ARG A 62 3.22 4.61 10.00
CA ARG A 62 4.14 4.43 11.12
C ARG A 62 4.73 5.76 11.58
N ASP A 63 5.15 6.61 10.64
CA ASP A 63 5.79 7.89 10.97
C ASP A 63 4.80 8.85 11.64
N ARG A 64 3.51 8.79 11.27
CA ARG A 64 2.42 9.52 11.95
C ARG A 64 2.18 9.09 13.40
N LYS A 65 2.45 7.82 13.75
CA LYS A 65 2.26 7.30 15.10
C LYS A 65 3.38 7.71 16.07
N SER A 66 4.45 8.32 15.56
CA SER A 66 5.62 8.75 16.33
C SER A 66 5.56 10.23 16.78
N THR A 67 4.46 10.93 16.51
CA THR A 67 4.17 12.29 17.01
C THR A 67 3.08 12.23 18.06
#